data_AF-A0A0Q5U3M7-F1
#
_entry.id   AF-A0A0Q5U3M7-F1
#
_cell.length_a   1.000
_cell.length_b   1.000
_cell.length_c   1.000
_cell.angle_alpha   90.00
_cell.angle_beta   90.00
_cell.angle_gamma   90.00
#
_symmetry.space_group_name_H-M   'P 1'
#
loop_
_entity.id
_entity.type
_entity.pdbx_description
1 polymer ?
#
loop_
_entity_poly.entity_id
_entity_poly.type
_entity_poly.pdbx_seq_one_letter_code
_entity_poly.pdbx_strand_id
1 'polypeptide(L)'
;MACKTDRVRKFASGNFVNHSRGQLSLADDTLSISSQEGNNFKVHRRTGFNLMNNGKPGRRQFAEEHWLLVYDQPTCAMTELRHGRTLIFYPDSGALLIGRRKYVKQD
;
A
#
# COMPACT_ATOMS: atom_id res chain seq x y z
N MET A 1 23.75 -13.89 -1.83
CA MET A 1 22.51 -13.45 -2.49
C MET A 1 22.20 -12.00 -2.07
N ALA A 2 22.73 -10.99 -2.76
CA ALA A 2 22.55 -9.57 -2.40
C ALA A 2 21.67 -8.78 -3.38
N CYS A 3 21.33 -9.35 -4.54
CA CYS A 3 20.71 -8.60 -5.64
C CYS A 3 19.17 -8.43 -5.51
N LYS A 4 18.49 -9.24 -4.67
CA LYS A 4 17.02 -9.15 -4.51
C LYS A 4 16.58 -8.05 -3.53
N THR A 5 17.35 -7.84 -2.45
CA THR A 5 17.01 -6.90 -1.38
C THR A 5 16.99 -5.45 -1.87
N ASP A 6 18.03 -5.00 -2.56
CA ASP A 6 18.09 -3.62 -3.05
C ASP A 6 17.03 -3.31 -4.10
N ARG A 7 16.69 -4.31 -4.93
CA ARG A 7 15.62 -4.16 -5.92
C ARG A 7 14.27 -3.94 -5.26
N VAL A 8 13.94 -4.73 -4.24
CA VAL A 8 12.68 -4.57 -3.48
C VAL A 8 12.66 -3.22 -2.76
N ARG A 9 13.76 -2.80 -2.11
CA ARG A 9 13.82 -1.51 -1.40
C ARG A 9 13.66 -0.31 -2.33
N LYS A 10 14.34 -0.30 -3.48
CA LYS A 10 14.18 0.74 -4.51
C LYS A 10 12.76 0.73 -5.08
N PHE A 11 12.22 -0.46 -5.36
CA PHE A 11 10.86 -0.60 -5.87
C PHE A 11 9.79 -0.18 -4.84
N ALA A 12 10.03 -0.42 -3.54
CA ALA A 12 9.05 -0.16 -2.49
C ALA A 12 8.75 1.33 -2.30
N SER A 13 9.68 2.23 -2.66
CA SER A 13 9.44 3.67 -2.59
C SER A 13 8.68 4.15 -3.83
N GLY A 14 7.65 4.97 -3.63
CA GLY A 14 6.79 5.49 -4.69
C GLY A 14 5.31 5.50 -4.32
N ASN A 15 4.46 5.75 -5.31
CA ASN A 15 3.01 5.78 -5.14
C ASN A 15 2.39 4.49 -5.69
N PHE A 16 1.46 3.92 -4.93
CA PHE A 16 0.73 2.73 -5.30
C PHE A 16 -0.77 2.99 -5.18
N VAL A 17 -1.54 2.63 -6.20
CA VAL A 17 -2.98 2.90 -6.26
C VAL A 17 -3.78 1.61 -6.30
N ASN A 18 -4.92 1.60 -5.63
CA ASN A 18 -5.93 0.56 -5.71
C ASN A 18 -7.29 1.20 -5.98
N HIS A 19 -8.03 0.64 -6.94
CA HIS A 19 -9.44 0.92 -7.12
C HIS A 19 -10.24 -0.31 -6.69
N SER A 20 -11.30 -0.10 -5.91
CA SER A 20 -12.18 -1.18 -5.45
C SER A 20 -13.64 -0.79 -5.52
N ARG A 21 -14.46 -1.75 -5.97
CA ARG A 21 -15.91 -1.64 -6.04
C ARG A 21 -16.53 -2.82 -5.33
N GLY A 22 -17.33 -2.54 -4.30
CA GLY A 22 -18.13 -3.51 -3.58
C GLY A 22 -19.61 -3.15 -3.63
N GLN A 23 -20.44 -3.98 -2.98
CA GLN A 23 -21.87 -3.70 -2.82
C GLN A 23 -22.12 -2.49 -1.91
N LEU A 24 -21.21 -2.22 -0.98
CA LEU A 24 -21.35 -1.18 0.04
C LEU A 24 -20.60 0.11 -0.27
N SER A 25 -19.57 0.05 -1.11
CA SER A 25 -18.76 1.24 -1.42
C SER A 25 -18.00 1.16 -2.75
N LEU A 26 -17.63 2.34 -3.23
CA LEU A 26 -16.58 2.56 -4.23
C LEU A 26 -15.41 3.26 -3.53
N ALA A 27 -14.18 2.80 -3.73
CA ALA A 27 -13.02 3.40 -3.10
C ALA A 27 -11.83 3.49 -4.06
N ASP A 28 -11.13 4.61 -3.97
CA ASP A 28 -9.83 4.86 -4.58
C ASP A 28 -8.83 5.09 -3.45
N ASP A 29 -7.80 4.27 -3.42
CA ASP A 29 -6.82 4.26 -2.35
C ASP A 29 -5.41 4.48 -2.91
N THR A 30 -4.70 5.43 -2.33
CA THR A 30 -3.34 5.80 -2.71
C THR A 30 -2.43 5.61 -1.51
N LEU A 31 -1.38 4.80 -1.69
CA LEU A 31 -0.29 4.60 -0.75
C LEU A 31 0.97 5.29 -1.27
N SER A 32 1.43 6.32 -0.58
CA SER A 32 2.73 6.93 -0.82
C SER A 32 3.74 6.35 0.17
N ILE A 33 4.76 5.66 -0.34
CA ILE A 33 5.78 5.00 0.48
C ILE A 33 7.12 5.70 0.26
N SER A 34 7.80 6.05 1.35
CA SER A 34 9.14 6.65 1.33
C SER A 34 10.10 5.92 2.27
N SER A 35 11.32 5.69 1.79
CA SER A 35 12.40 5.18 2.64
C SER A 35 12.75 6.17 3.75
N GLN A 36 13.14 5.65 4.90
CA GLN A 36 13.74 6.39 6.01
C GLN A 36 15.15 5.83 6.28
N GLU A 37 15.81 6.34 7.31
CA GLU A 37 17.09 5.78 7.77
C GLU A 37 16.98 4.30 8.15
N GLY A 38 18.10 3.58 7.98
CA GLY A 38 18.17 2.15 8.28
C GLY A 38 17.23 1.34 7.38
N ASN A 39 16.45 0.43 7.96
CA ASN A 39 15.49 -0.45 7.27
C ASN A 39 14.02 0.01 7.40
N ASN A 40 13.81 1.29 7.72
CA ASN A 40 12.49 1.82 8.02
C ASN A 40 11.87 2.51 6.79
N PHE A 41 10.54 2.49 6.73
CA PHE A 41 9.76 3.20 5.71
C PHE A 41 8.58 3.91 6.36
N LYS A 42 8.19 5.05 5.78
CA LYS A 42 6.95 5.73 6.10
C LYS A 42 5.94 5.50 4.99
N VAL A 43 4.69 5.27 5.38
CA VAL A 43 3.56 5.19 4.45
C VAL A 43 2.56 6.27 4.81
N HIS A 44 2.13 7.00 3.80
CA HIS A 44 0.95 7.85 3.88
C HIS A 44 -0.13 7.26 2.98
N ARG A 45 -1.18 6.73 3.60
CA ARG A 45 -2.37 6.20 2.92
C ARG A 45 -3.44 7.25 2.86
N ARG A 46 -4.01 7.47 1.67
CA ARG A 46 -5.18 8.32 1.46
C ARG A 46 -6.23 7.55 0.70
N THR A 47 -7.41 7.41 1.29
CA THR A 47 -8.55 6.74 0.67
C THR A 47 -9.66 7.75 0.45
N GLY A 48 -10.09 7.91 -0.80
CA GLY A 48 -11.38 8.51 -1.11
C GLY A 48 -12.41 7.41 -1.31
N PHE A 49 -13.59 7.53 -0.74
CA PHE A 49 -14.64 6.52 -0.89
C PHE A 49 -16.05 7.12 -0.94
N ASN A 50 -16.96 6.41 -1.58
CA ASN A 50 -18.39 6.72 -1.62
C ASN A 50 -19.12 5.51 -1.03
N LEU A 51 -20.01 5.74 -0.07
CA LEU A 51 -20.93 4.71 0.39
C LEU A 51 -22.05 4.52 -0.63
N MET A 52 -22.47 3.29 -0.87
CA MET A 52 -23.56 2.97 -1.78
C MET A 52 -24.89 3.05 -1.03
N ASN A 53 -25.81 3.88 -1.51
CA ASN A 53 -27.18 3.97 -1.02
C ASN A 53 -28.13 3.53 -2.14
N ASN A 54 -28.83 2.41 -1.95
CA ASN A 54 -29.71 1.81 -2.95
C ASN A 54 -29.03 1.66 -4.33
N GLY A 55 -27.79 1.19 -4.34
CA GLY A 55 -27.01 0.97 -5.57
C GLY A 55 -26.45 2.24 -6.22
N LYS A 56 -26.67 3.43 -5.65
CA LYS A 56 -26.10 4.70 -6.13
C LYS A 56 -24.97 5.19 -5.22
N PRO A 57 -23.85 5.68 -5.77
CA PRO A 57 -22.80 6.28 -4.95
C PRO A 57 -23.29 7.54 -4.26
N GLY A 58 -23.14 7.61 -2.94
CA GLY A 58 -23.38 8.81 -2.14
C GLY A 58 -22.24 9.81 -2.23
N ARG A 59 -22.22 10.79 -1.30
CA ARG A 59 -21.17 11.82 -1.21
C ARG A 59 -19.79 11.18 -0.99
N ARG A 60 -18.78 11.75 -1.64
CA ARG A 60 -17.36 11.38 -1.46
C ARG A 60 -16.90 11.73 -0.05
N GLN A 61 -16.23 10.79 0.59
CA GLN A 61 -15.58 10.90 1.89
C GLN A 61 -14.09 10.61 1.75
N PHE A 62 -13.31 11.07 2.72
CA PHE A 62 -11.85 10.92 2.72
C PHE A 62 -11.38 10.38 4.07
N ALA A 63 -10.39 9.50 4.04
CA ALA A 63 -9.70 8.98 5.20
C ALA A 63 -8.20 8.97 4.93
N GLU A 64 -7.41 9.24 5.98
CA GLU A 64 -5.95 9.22 5.91
C GLU A 64 -5.38 8.37 7.05
N GLU A 65 -4.30 7.65 6.76
CA GLU A 65 -3.54 6.89 7.74
C GLU A 65 -2.04 7.06 7.52
N HIS A 66 -1.28 7.05 8.61
CA HIS A 66 0.18 7.07 8.60
C HIS A 66 0.70 5.79 9.22
N TRP A 67 1.58 5.09 8.50
CA TRP A 67 2.18 3.85 8.96
C TRP A 67 3.70 3.94 9.00
N LEU A 68 4.29 3.17 9.91
CA LEU A 68 5.72 2.88 9.93
C LEU A 68 5.91 1.41 9.57
N LEU A 69 6.79 1.16 8.60
CA LEU A 69 7.17 -0.20 8.21
C LEU A 69 8.63 -0.47 8.56
N VAL A 70 8.91 -1.72 8.88
CA VAL A 70 10.27 -2.24 8.98
C VAL A 70 10.44 -3.31 7.91
N TYR A 71 11.53 -3.20 7.14
CA TYR A 71 11.93 -4.24 6.20
C TYR A 71 12.84 -5.26 6.88
N ASP A 72 12.38 -6.51 6.90
CA ASP A 72 13.15 -7.64 7.37
C ASP A 72 13.95 -8.24 6.21
N GLN A 73 15.28 -8.06 6.25
CA GLN A 73 16.17 -8.49 5.17
C GLN A 73 16.19 -10.02 4.97
N PRO A 74 16.23 -10.86 6.03
CA PRO A 74 16.22 -12.32 5.89
C PRO A 74 14.95 -12.86 5.20
N THR A 75 13.76 -12.36 5.57
CA THR A 75 12.49 -12.83 4.99
C THR A 75 12.04 -12.03 3.77
N CYS A 76 12.71 -10.91 3.47
CA CYS A 76 12.32 -9.95 2.43
C CYS A 76 10.88 -9.43 2.60
N ALA A 77 10.36 -9.40 3.82
CA ALA A 77 9.03 -8.91 4.15
C ALA A 77 9.07 -7.49 4.71
N MET A 78 8.05 -6.69 4.41
CA MET A 78 7.80 -5.42 5.12
C MET A 78 6.61 -5.59 6.05
N THR A 79 6.79 -5.23 7.31
CA THR A 79 5.74 -5.30 8.33
C THR A 79 5.45 -3.93 8.89
N GLU A 80 4.17 -3.60 8.93
CA GLU A 80 3.64 -2.40 9.55
C GLU A 80 3.61 -2.55 11.08
N LEU A 81 4.16 -1.55 11.80
CA LEU A 81 4.48 -1.69 13.23
C LEU A 81 3.27 -1.60 14.18
N ARG A 82 2.18 -0.93 13.80
CA ARG A 82 1.03 -0.71 14.70
C ARG A 82 0.05 -1.88 14.71
N HIS A 83 -0.24 -2.45 13.55
CA HIS A 83 -1.24 -3.51 13.39
C HIS A 83 -0.68 -4.79 12.78
N GLY A 84 0.64 -4.86 12.54
CA GLY A 84 1.30 -6.07 12.05
C GLY A 84 0.97 -6.41 10.59
N ARG A 85 0.52 -5.43 9.79
CA ARG A 85 0.17 -5.70 8.39
C ARG A 85 1.41 -6.03 7.57
N THR A 86 1.38 -7.14 6.86
CA THR A 86 2.44 -7.51 5.92
C THR A 86 2.19 -6.89 4.55
N LEU A 87 3.22 -6.24 4.00
CA LEU A 87 3.26 -5.69 2.65
C LEU A 87 4.19 -6.56 1.79
N ILE A 88 3.66 -7.10 0.70
CA ILE A 88 4.40 -7.97 -0.22
C ILE A 88 4.57 -7.26 -1.55
N PHE A 89 5.82 -7.01 -1.94
CA PHE A 89 6.16 -6.30 -3.18
C PHE A 89 6.50 -7.28 -4.30
N TYR A 90 6.00 -6.99 -5.50
CA TYR A 90 6.25 -7.74 -6.73
C TYR A 90 6.84 -6.81 -7.78
N PRO A 91 8.15 -6.47 -7.70
CA PRO A 91 8.79 -5.50 -8.59
C PRO A 91 8.63 -5.83 -10.08
N ASP A 92 8.63 -7.11 -10.45
CA ASP A 92 8.48 -7.57 -11.84
C ASP A 92 7.11 -7.25 -12.45
N SER A 93 6.07 -7.13 -11.62
CA SER A 93 4.70 -6.84 -12.07
C SER A 93 4.21 -5.45 -11.69
N GLY A 94 5.09 -4.63 -11.11
CA GLY A 94 4.70 -3.30 -10.65
C GLY A 94 3.65 -3.32 -9.53
N ALA A 95 3.56 -4.39 -8.72
CA ALA A 95 2.47 -4.58 -7.78
C ALA A 95 2.90 -4.64 -6.31
N LEU A 96 1.97 -4.28 -5.43
CA LEU A 96 2.06 -4.41 -3.97
C LEU A 96 0.79 -5.10 -3.48
N LEU A 97 0.92 -6.10 -2.61
CA LEU A 97 -0.21 -6.72 -1.92
C LEU A 97 -0.22 -6.35 -0.43
N ILE A 98 -1.42 -6.01 0.05
CA ILE A 98 -1.72 -5.86 1.49
C ILE A 98 -2.96 -6.71 1.79
N GLY A 99 -2.75 -7.86 2.44
CA GLY A 99 -3.79 -8.88 2.55
C GLY A 99 -4.28 -9.30 1.15
N ARG A 100 -5.58 -9.08 0.86
CA ARG A 100 -6.19 -9.38 -0.45
C ARG A 100 -6.21 -8.19 -1.41
N ARG A 101 -5.75 -7.01 -0.98
CA ARG A 101 -5.77 -5.80 -1.81
C ARG A 101 -4.52 -5.73 -2.67
N LYS A 102 -4.71 -5.57 -3.98
CA LYS A 102 -3.62 -5.35 -4.94
C LYS A 102 -3.54 -3.87 -5.30
N TYR A 103 -2.38 -3.28 -5.05
CA TYR A 103 -2.05 -1.95 -5.51
C TYR A 103 -1.08 -2.05 -6.68
N VAL A 104 -1.19 -1.10 -7.60
CA VAL A 104 -0.32 -0.98 -8.77
C VAL A 104 0.52 0.28 -8.60
N LYS A 105 1.83 0.15 -8.80
CA LYS A 105 2.76 1.27 -8.76
C LYS A 105 2.43 2.22 -9.90
N GLN A 106 2.46 3.51 -9.61
CA GLN A 106 2.41 4.56 -10.63
C GLN A 106 3.85 5.01 -10.91
N ASP A 107 4.19 5.09 -12.20
CA ASP A 107 5.49 5.57 -12.68
C ASP A 107 5.61 7.10 -12.57
#